data_AF-A0A1M6NN71-F1
#
_entry.id   AF-A0A1M6NN71-F1
#
_cell.length_a   1.000
_cell.length_b   1.000
_cell.length_c   1.000
_cell.angle_alpha   90.00
_cell.angle_beta   90.00
_cell.angle_gamma   90.00
#
_symmetry.space_group_name_H-M   'P 1'
#
loop_
_entity.id
_entity.type
_entity.pdbx_description
1 polymer ?
#
loop_
_entity_poly.entity_id
_entity_poly.type
_entity_poly.pdbx_seq_one_letter_code
_entity_poly.pdbx_strand_id
1 'polypeptide(L)' 'MYNTSLNDKEVTFNDLEKKIYKYVCEEACELMKGVLTRLDRRLMDERDTKTYRSKGLRHTC' A
#
# COMPACT_ATOMS: atom_id res chain seq x y z
N MET A 1 -31.84 12.25 -14.20
CA MET A 1 -31.60 12.10 -12.75
C MET A 1 -31.28 10.64 -12.49
N TYR A 2 -30.06 10.33 -12.05
CA TYR A 2 -29.75 8.98 -11.58
C TYR A 2 -30.34 8.84 -10.17
N ASN A 3 -31.49 8.17 -10.07
CA ASN A 3 -32.02 7.74 -8.78
C ASN A 3 -31.24 6.49 -8.37
N THR A 4 -30.05 6.68 -7.82
CA THR A 4 -29.28 5.62 -7.15
C THR A 4 -29.91 5.38 -5.77
N SER A 5 -31.14 4.89 -5.77
CA SER A 5 -31.74 4.29 -4.59
C SER A 5 -31.00 2.97 -4.35
N LEU A 6 -30.07 2.97 -3.38
CA LEU A 6 -29.37 1.76 -2.91
C LEU A 6 -30.31 0.78 -2.18
N ASN A 7 -31.60 1.09 -2.10
CA ASN A 7 -32.58 0.35 -1.31
C ASN A 7 -33.01 -0.99 -1.96
N ASP A 8 -32.74 -1.19 -3.25
CA ASP A 8 -33.19 -2.37 -4.01
C ASP A 8 -32.19 -3.53 -4.00
N LYS A 9 -31.00 -3.33 -3.43
CA LYS A 9 -29.96 -4.36 -3.33
C LYS A 9 -29.63 -4.50 -1.86
N GLU A 10 -29.65 -5.72 -1.33
CA GLU A 10 -29.37 -6.13 0.07
C GLU A 10 -28.02 -5.67 0.65
N VAL A 11 -27.33 -4.71 0.02
CA VAL A 11 -26.06 -4.15 0.45
C VAL A 11 -26.35 -2.96 1.35
N THR A 12 -26.15 -3.16 2.66
CA THR A 12 -26.27 -2.06 3.62
C THR A 12 -25.14 -1.05 3.43
N PHE A 13 -25.37 0.21 3.80
CA PHE A 13 -24.31 1.24 3.79
C PHE A 13 -23.07 0.81 4.61
N ASN A 14 -23.27 0.04 5.68
CA ASN A 14 -22.21 -0.51 6.51
C ASN A 14 -21.32 -1.50 5.73
N ASP A 15 -21.90 -2.33 4.86
CA ASP A 15 -21.13 -3.27 4.04
C ASP A 15 -20.35 -2.55 2.94
N LEU A 16 -20.93 -1.48 2.39
CA LEU A 16 -20.26 -0.63 1.42
C LEU A 16 -19.07 0.10 2.06
N GLU A 17 -19.25 0.67 3.24
CA GLU A 17 -18.21 1.36 3.99
C GLU A 17 -17.04 0.42 4.31
N LYS A 18 -17.32 -0.79 4.81
CA LYS A 18 -16.30 -1.82 5.08
C LYS A 18 -15.52 -2.21 3.82
N LYS A 19 -16.21 -2.35 2.67
CA LYS A 19 -15.56 -2.67 1.39
C LYS A 19 -14.65 -1.54 0.92
N ILE A 20 -15.11 -0.29 0.97
CA ILE A 20 -14.33 0.88 0.59
C ILE A 20 -13.12 1.01 1.50
N TYR A 21 -13.32 0.89 2.82
CA TYR A 21 -12.23 0.98 3.79
C TYR A 21 -11.16 -0.09 3.54
N LYS A 22 -11.57 -1.35 3.35
CA LYS A 22 -10.64 -2.44 3.05
C LYS A 22 -9.86 -2.18 1.76
N TYR A 23 -10.54 -1.76 0.70
CA TYR A 23 -9.91 -1.46 -0.59
C TYR A 23 -8.88 -0.33 -0.47
N VAL A 24 -9.24 0.77 0.19
CA VAL A 24 -8.32 1.91 0.41
C VAL A 24 -7.13 1.50 1.28
N CYS A 25 -7.34 0.69 2.32
CA CYS A 25 -6.24 0.17 3.15
C CYS A 25 -5.28 -0.72 2.36
N GLU A 26 -5.79 -1.59 1.48
CA GLU A 26 -4.97 -2.46 0.63
C GLU A 26 -4.12 -1.61 -0.34
N GLU A 27 -4.74 -0.65 -1.02
CA GLU A 27 -4.04 0.28 -1.93
C GLU A 27 -3.00 1.13 -1.19
N ALA A 28 -3.33 1.63 0.01
CA ALA A 28 -2.40 2.39 0.83
C ALA A 28 -1.19 1.55 1.28
N CYS A 29 -1.40 0.26 1.59
CA CYS A 29 -0.32 -0.65 1.94
C CYS A 29 0.63 -0.87 0.75
N GLU A 30 0.10 -1.10 -0.45
CA GLU A 30 0.92 -1.30 -1.65
C GLU A 30 1.70 -0.03 -2.03
N LEU A 31 1.06 1.13 -1.95
CA LEU A 31 1.73 2.41 -2.17
C LEU A 31 2.86 2.62 -1.15
N MET A 32 2.62 2.33 0.13
CA MET A 32 3.65 2.45 1.17
C MET A 32 4.82 1.49 0.95
N LYS A 33 4.56 0.23 0.54
CA LYS A 33 5.62 -0.72 0.16
C LYS A 33 6.47 -0.19 -0.99
N GLY A 34 5.85 0.41 -2.00
CA GLY A 34 6.55 1.02 -3.13
C GLY A 34 7.46 2.17 -2.69
N VAL A 35 6.95 3.07 -1.85
CA VAL A 35 7.72 4.20 -1.29
C VAL A 35 8.91 3.70 -0.49
N LEU A 36 8.70 2.76 0.44
CA LEU A 36 9.76 2.19 1.27
C LEU A 36 10.83 1.50 0.43
N THR A 37 10.44 0.72 -0.57
CA THR A 37 11.38 0.05 -1.47
C THR A 37 12.23 1.05 -2.25
N ARG A 38 11.64 2.15 -2.72
CA ARG A 38 12.36 3.20 -3.45
C ARG A 38 13.32 3.96 -2.54
N LEU A 39 12.90 4.26 -1.31
CA LEU A 39 13.76 4.89 -0.31
C LEU A 39 14.94 3.99 0.06
N ASP A 40 14.71 2.70 0.24
CA ASP A 40 15.76 1.72 0.56
C ASP A 40 16.79 1.61 -0.58
N ARG A 41 16.32 1.58 -1.84
CA ARG A 41 17.22 1.63 -3.01
C ARG A 41 18.04 2.92 -3.05
N ARG A 42 17.40 4.07 -2.83
CA ARG A 42 18.09 5.36 -2.81
C ARG A 42 19.17 5.40 -1.72
N LEU A 43 18.86 4.89 -0.53
CA LEU A 43 19.84 4.76 0.56
C LEU A 43 20.97 3.78 0.20
N MET A 44 20.67 2.68 -0.50
CA MET A 44 21.69 1.76 -0.99
C MET A 44 22.63 2.38 -2.02
N ASP A 45 22.12 3.28 -2.88
CA ASP A 45 22.87 3.94 -3.94
C ASP A 45 23.69 5.14 -3.40
N GLU A 46 23.11 5.95 -2.52
CA GLU A 46 23.72 7.16 -1.97
C GLU A 46 24.68 6.88 -0.80
N ARG A 47 24.66 5.69 -0.20
CA ARG A 47 25.54 5.38 0.94
C ARG A 47 27.01 5.42 0.54
N ASP A 48 27.82 5.91 1.47
CA ASP A 48 29.25 5.70 1.41
C ASP A 48 29.58 4.23 1.71
N THR A 49 29.81 3.47 0.65
CA THR A 49 30.18 2.04 0.68
C THR A 49 31.48 1.75 1.45
N LYS A 50 32.36 2.74 1.64
CA LYS A 50 33.60 2.58 2.42
C LYS A 50 33.33 2.61 3.92
N THR A 51 32.38 3.42 4.35
CA THR A 51 32.04 3.62 5.78
C THR A 51 30.89 2.70 6.22
N TYR A 52 29.91 2.46 5.34
CA TYR A 52 28.70 1.71 5.63
C TYR A 52 28.61 0.41 4.82
N ARG A 53 29.11 -0.68 5.43
CA ARG A 53 29.07 -2.03 4.86
C ARG A 53 27.63 -2.60 4.89
N SER A 54 27.02 -2.81 3.73
CA SER A 54 25.72 -3.50 3.62
C SER A 54 25.89 -5.01 3.69
N LYS A 55 24.92 -5.70 4.30
CA LYS A 55 24.79 -7.16 4.22
C LYS A 55 24.04 -7.66 2.97
N GLY A 56 23.74 -6.76 2.01
CA GLY A 56 22.90 -7.05 0.85
C GLY A 56 21.41 -7.03 1.19
N LEU A 57 20.54 -7.14 0.16
CA LEU A 57 19.12 -7.39 0.40
C LEU A 57 18.95 -8.80 0.99
N ARG A 58 18.19 -8.91 2.08
CA ARG A 58 17.78 -10.22 2.59
C ARG A 58 16.78 -10.83 1.61
N HIS A 59 17.14 -11.95 1.00
CA HIS A 59 16.15 -12.82 0.36
C HIS A 59 15.37 -13.53 1.45
N THR A 60 14.19 -13.01 1.78
CA THR A 60 13.16 -13.83 2.43
C THR A 60 12.42 -14.57 1.33
N CYS A 61 12.70 -15.88 1.24
CA CYS A 61 11.94 -16.83 0.43
C CYS A 61 10.49 -16.92 0.92
#